data_AF-A0A3N5JSW3-F1
#
_entry.id   AF-A0A3N5JSW3-F1
#
_cell.length_a   1.000
_cell.length_b   1.000
_cell.length_c   1.000
_cell.angle_alpha   90.00
_cell.angle_beta   90.00
_cell.angle_gamma   90.00
#
_symmetry.space_group_name_H-M   'P 1'
#
loop_
_entity.id
_entity.type
_entity.pdbx_description
1 polymer ?
#
loop_
_entity_poly.entity_id
_entity_poly.type
_entity_poly.pdbx_seq_one_letter_code
_entity_poly.pdbx_strand_id
1 'polypeptide(L)' 'MHEAKLEVHSRVSMKVEDNKIVIETLEERPERALSLPFTEAQLLTGLDPHTAHADELPAALLDRELGN' A
#
# COMPACT_ATOMS: atom_id res chain seq x y z
N MET A 1 2.98 19.06 28.34
CA MET A 1 2.07 19.39 27.24
C MET A 1 1.63 18.08 26.61
N HIS A 2 0.35 17.73 26.68
CA HIS A 2 -0.18 16.57 25.96
C HIS A 2 -0.81 17.08 24.67
N GLU A 3 -0.21 16.73 23.55
CA GLU A 3 -0.66 17.07 22.21
C GLU A 3 -1.30 15.83 21.60
N ALA A 4 -2.47 15.97 20.99
CA ALA A 4 -3.31 14.86 20.55
C ALA A 4 -2.74 14.08 19.34
N LYS A 5 -1.53 14.42 18.87
CA LYS A 5 -0.87 13.83 17.68
C LYS A 5 -1.81 13.75 16.46
N LEU A 6 -2.56 14.82 16.22
CA LEU A 6 -3.43 14.96 15.06
C LEU A 6 -2.72 15.83 14.03
N GLU A 7 -2.60 15.33 12.81
CA GLU A 7 -2.09 16.06 11.66
C GLU A 7 -3.24 16.44 10.71
N VAL A 8 -2.97 17.37 9.80
CA VAL A 8 -3.91 17.70 8.73
C VAL A 8 -4.09 16.44 7.88
N HIS A 9 -5.35 16.00 7.68
CA HIS A 9 -5.75 14.73 7.05
C HIS A 9 -5.74 13.47 7.94
N SER A 10 -5.42 13.56 9.22
CA SER A 10 -5.57 12.41 10.13
C SER A 10 -7.03 11.93 10.18
N ARG A 11 -7.21 10.60 10.18
CA ARG A 11 -8.52 9.99 10.37
C ARG A 11 -8.88 9.99 11.85
N VAL A 12 -10.12 10.37 12.16
CA VAL A 12 -10.62 10.42 13.55
C VAL A 12 -11.97 9.72 13.67
N SER A 13 -12.23 9.16 14.84
CA SER A 13 -13.53 8.67 15.27
C SER A 13 -14.19 9.72 16.17
N MET A 14 -15.48 9.98 15.94
CA MET A 14 -16.26 10.93 16.75
C MET A 14 -17.46 10.23 17.36
N LYS A 15 -17.63 10.37 18.67
CA LYS A 15 -18.77 9.82 19.42
C LYS A 15 -19.32 10.87 20.38
N VAL A 16 -20.60 10.76 20.72
CA VAL A 16 -21.24 11.59 21.73
C VAL A 16 -21.43 10.76 22.99
N GLU A 17 -20.75 11.14 24.07
CA GLU A 17 -20.82 10.48 25.37
C GLU A 17 -20.96 11.57 26.45
N ASP A 18 -21.87 11.39 27.40
CA ASP A 18 -22.09 12.32 28.53
C ASP A 18 -22.22 13.80 28.12
N ASN A 19 -22.96 14.06 27.05
CA ASN A 19 -23.15 15.40 26.49
C ASN A 19 -21.85 16.09 26.03
N LYS A 20 -20.81 15.31 25.74
CA LYS A 20 -19.52 15.73 25.19
C LYS A 20 -19.26 15.02 23.86
N ILE A 21 -18.52 15.69 22.99
CA ILE A 21 -18.01 15.09 21.76
C ILE A 21 -16.61 14.55 22.07
N VAL A 22 -16.45 13.24 21.98
CA VAL A 22 -15.17 12.56 22.15
C VAL A 22 -14.57 12.32 20.76
N ILE A 23 -13.35 12.81 20.56
CA ILE A 23 -12.60 12.65 19.31
C ILE A 23 -11.39 11.77 19.61
N GLU A 24 -11.32 10.64 18.94
CA GLU A 24 -10.25 9.64 19.09
C GLU A 24 -9.46 9.55 17.78
N THR A 25 -8.13 9.41 17.88
CA THR A 25 -7.29 9.08 16.72
C THR A 25 -7.63 7.68 16.24
N LEU A 26 -7.95 7.53 14.95
CA LEU A 26 -7.97 6.20 14.35
C LEU A 26 -6.54 5.87 13.96
N GLU A 27 -6.01 4.76 14.45
CA GLU A 27 -4.71 4.26 13.98
C GLU A 27 -4.74 4.17 12.45
N GLU A 28 -3.72 4.75 11.81
CA GLU A 28 -3.51 4.59 10.39
C GLU A 28 -3.34 3.09 10.15
N ARG A 29 -4.36 2.48 9.52
CA ARG A 29 -4.14 1.16 8.95
C ARG A 29 -2.96 1.32 8.01
N PRO A 30 -1.89 0.51 8.15
CA PRO A 30 -0.79 0.57 7.21
C PRO A 30 -1.37 0.59 5.81
N GLU A 31 -0.95 1.55 4.99
CA GLU A 31 -1.35 1.63 3.59
C GLU A 31 -1.30 0.22 3.05
N ARG A 32 -2.46 -0.25 2.56
CA ARG A 32 -2.67 -1.66 2.21
C ARG A 32 -1.41 -2.16 1.55
N ALA A 33 -0.69 -3.07 2.21
CA ALA A 33 0.42 -3.76 1.60
C ALA A 33 -0.12 -4.28 0.28
N LEU A 34 0.33 -3.69 -0.84
CA LEU A 34 -0.13 -4.09 -2.15
C LEU A 34 0.18 -5.58 -2.21
N SER A 35 -0.87 -6.41 -2.29
CA SER A 35 -0.72 -7.84 -2.49
C SER A 35 -0.32 -8.04 -3.94
N LEU A 36 0.91 -7.65 -4.25
CA LEU A 36 1.50 -7.86 -5.55
C LEU A 36 1.62 -9.37 -5.75
N PRO A 37 1.26 -9.87 -6.93
CA PRO A 37 1.25 -11.31 -7.13
C PRO A 37 2.68 -11.85 -7.33
N PHE A 38 3.69 -10.97 -7.42
CA PHE A 38 5.11 -11.27 -7.62
C PHE A 38 6.02 -10.54 -6.62
N THR A 39 7.16 -11.15 -6.30
CA THR A 39 8.23 -10.55 -5.48
C THR A 39 9.25 -9.81 -6.36
N GLU A 40 10.04 -8.91 -5.77
CA GLU A 40 11.11 -8.21 -6.48
C GLU A 40 12.11 -9.18 -7.14
N ALA A 41 12.49 -10.25 -6.43
CA ALA A 41 13.38 -11.28 -6.98
C ALA A 41 12.80 -11.96 -8.24
N GLN A 42 11.48 -12.14 -8.30
CA GLN A 42 10.80 -12.71 -9.47
C GLN A 42 10.78 -11.71 -10.64
N LEU A 43 10.58 -10.41 -10.37
CA LEU A 43 10.65 -9.36 -11.39
C LEU A 43 12.05 -9.21 -11.99
N LEU A 44 13.10 -9.46 -11.20
CA LEU A 44 14.49 -9.37 -11.64
C LEU A 44 14.99 -10.63 -12.36
N THR A 45 14.25 -11.74 -12.31
CA THR A 45 14.68 -13.01 -12.91
C THR A 45 14.60 -12.93 -14.43
N GLY A 46 15.75 -13.03 -15.11
CA GLY A 46 15.84 -12.98 -16.58
C GLY A 46 15.89 -11.56 -17.15
N LEU A 47 16.06 -10.54 -16.30
CA LEU A 47 16.28 -9.15 -16.72
C LEU A 47 17.75 -8.96 -17.13
N ASP A 48 17.98 -8.58 -18.39
CA ASP A 48 19.27 -8.17 -18.93
C ASP A 48 19.17 -6.73 -19.49
N PRO A 49 20.29 -6.05 -19.83
CA PRO A 49 20.23 -4.67 -20.33
C PRO A 49 19.40 -4.47 -21.60
N HIS A 50 19.12 -5.55 -22.35
CA HIS A 50 18.29 -5.51 -23.56
C HIS A 50 16.81 -5.76 -23.26
N THR A 51 16.49 -6.44 -22.15
CA THR A 51 15.14 -6.81 -21.71
C THR A 51 14.65 -6.01 -20.50
N ALA A 52 15.47 -5.08 -19.99
CA ALA A 52 15.12 -4.17 -18.89
C ALA A 52 14.21 -2.99 -19.28
N HIS A 53 13.73 -2.96 -20.53
CA HIS A 53 12.81 -1.94 -20.99
C HIS A 53 11.42 -2.14 -20.38
N ALA A 54 10.73 -1.05 -20.05
CA ALA A 54 9.40 -1.10 -19.42
C ALA A 54 8.32 -1.79 -20.27
N ASP A 55 8.55 -1.89 -21.58
CA ASP A 55 7.67 -2.57 -22.53
C ASP A 55 7.92 -4.09 -22.59
N GLU A 56 8.99 -4.58 -21.96
CA GLU A 56 9.39 -5.99 -21.95
C GLU A 56 9.30 -6.56 -20.53
N LEU A 57 8.41 -7.55 -20.33
CA LEU A 57 8.37 -8.32 -19.10
C LEU A 57 9.18 -9.61 -19.27
N PRO A 58 9.82 -10.12 -18.20
CA PRO A 58 10.40 -11.45 -18.21
C PRO A 58 9.38 -12.48 -18.74
N ALA A 59 9.82 -13.34 -19.67
CA ALA A 59 8.97 -14.35 -20.31
C ALA A 59 8.18 -15.20 -19.31
N ALA A 60 8.76 -15.47 -18.13
CA ALA A 60 8.12 -16.22 -17.05
C ALA A 60 6.92 -15.51 -16.38
N LEU A 61 6.75 -14.20 -16.59
CA LEU A 61 5.65 -13.40 -16.02
C LEU A 61 4.52 -13.17 -17.04
N LEU A 62 4.83 -13.21 -18.34
CA LEU A 62 3.86 -13.01 -19.43
C LEU A 62 2.71 -14.03 -19.42
N ASP A 63 2.99 -15.29 -19.09
CA ASP A 63 1.96 -16.34 -19.04
C ASP A 63 0.87 -16.02 -18.00
N ARG A 64 1.25 -15.42 -16.86
CA ARG A 64 0.32 -15.10 -15.77
C ARG A 64 -0.36 -13.73 -15.90
N GLU A 65 0.28 -12.76 -16.56
CA GLU A 65 -0.31 -11.44 -16.83
C GLU A 65 -1.35 -11.48 -17.97
N LEU A 66 -1.23 -12.44 -18.90
CA LEU A 66 -2.16 -12.63 -20.03
C LEU A 66 -3.41 -13.46 -19.68
N GLY A 67 -3.53 -13.97 -18.44
CA GLY A 67 -4.71 -14.67 -17.95
C GLY A 67 -4.97 -16.04 -18.60
N ASN A 68 -3.92 -16.71 -19.09
CA ASN A 68 -3.99 -18.08 -19.61
C ASN A 68 -3.57 -19.12 -18.57
#